data_AF-A0A923XM70-F1
#
_entry.id   AF-A0A923XM70-F1
#
_cell.length_a   1.000
_cell.length_b   1.000
_cell.length_c   1.000
_cell.angle_alpha   90.00
_cell.angle_beta   90.00
_cell.angle_gamma   90.00
#
_symmetry.space_group_name_H-M   'P 1'
#
loop_
_entity.id
_entity.type
_entity.pdbx_description
1 polymer ?
#
loop_
_entity_poly.entity_id
_entity_poly.type
_entity_poly.pdbx_seq_one_letter_code
_entity_poly.pdbx_strand_id
1 'polypeptide(L)' 'VPEARARGAACLAGLACGELSSGDELAALWRAERRFVPTLGRDRAGELMAGWEHAVRQATAA' A
#
# COMPACT_ATOMS: atom_id res chain seq x y z
N VAL A 1 -4.62 -4.85 -8.87
CA VAL A 1 -5.52 -4.82 -7.68
C VAL A 1 -6.23 -6.15 -7.41
N PRO A 2 -6.76 -6.89 -8.41
CA PRO A 2 -7.45 -8.16 -8.13
C PRO A 2 -6.53 -9.23 -7.55
N GLU A 3 -5.26 -9.33 -7.97
CA GLU A 3 -4.33 -10.34 -7.42
C GLU A 3 -4.04 -10.17 -5.93
N ALA A 4 -3.91 -8.92 -5.43
CA ALA A 4 -3.70 -8.68 -4.01
C ALA A 4 -4.92 -9.09 -3.16
N ARG A 5 -6.14 -8.91 -3.70
CA ARG A 5 -7.38 -9.28 -3.02
C ARG A 5 -7.61 -10.79 -3.05
N ALA A 6 -7.33 -11.45 -4.18
CA ALA A 6 -7.39 -12.90 -4.32
C ALA A 6 -6.36 -13.60 -3.41
N ARG A 7 -5.13 -13.08 -3.33
CA ARG A 7 -4.10 -13.57 -2.41
C ARG A 7 -4.55 -13.43 -0.95
N GLY A 8 -5.12 -12.29 -0.56
CA GLY A 8 -5.66 -12.10 0.78
C GLY A 8 -6.76 -13.13 1.15
N ALA A 9 -7.68 -13.42 0.23
CA ALA A 9 -8.70 -14.44 0.44
C ALA A 9 -8.10 -15.86 0.57
N ALA A 10 -7.12 -16.21 -0.25
CA ALA A 10 -6.42 -17.50 -0.17
C ALA A 10 -5.64 -17.66 1.15
N CYS A 11 -5.03 -16.58 1.66
CA CYS A 11 -4.34 -16.58 2.95
C CYS A 11 -5.30 -16.88 4.11
N LEU A 12 -6.47 -16.23 4.12
CA LEU A 12 -7.49 -16.45 5.15
C LEU A 12 -8.06 -17.88 5.09
N ALA A 13 -8.29 -18.41 3.88
CA ALA A 13 -8.73 -19.79 3.69
C ALA A 13 -7.67 -20.81 4.14
N GLY A 14 -6.39 -20.58 3.85
CA GLY A 14 -5.29 -21.46 4.27
C GLY A 14 -5.09 -21.51 5.79
N LEU A 15 -5.28 -20.40 6.48
CA LEU A 15 -5.27 -20.36 7.96
C LEU A 15 -6.50 -21.04 8.56
N ALA A 16 -7.68 -20.88 7.96
CA ALA A 16 -8.91 -21.51 8.43
C ALA A 16 -8.94 -23.03 8.21
N CYS A 17 -8.31 -23.52 7.14
CA CYS A 17 -8.20 -24.96 6.85
C CYS A 17 -7.05 -25.66 7.57
N GLY A 18 -6.17 -24.93 8.28
CA GLY A 18 -5.00 -25.50 8.97
C GLY A 18 -3.85 -25.92 8.05
N GLU A 19 -3.92 -25.58 6.76
CA GLU A 19 -2.87 -25.82 5.75
C GLU A 19 -1.69 -24.84 5.89
N LEU A 20 -1.91 -23.69 6.54
CA LEU A 20 -0.87 -22.76 6.98
C LEU A 20 -0.75 -22.84 8.51
N SER A 21 0.44 -23.19 8.99
CA SER A 21 0.67 -23.50 10.41
C SER A 21 0.70 -22.24 11.29
N SER A 22 0.99 -21.08 10.69
CA SER A 22 1.04 -19.78 11.38
C SER A 22 1.02 -18.61 10.40
N GLY A 23 0.74 -17.40 10.91
CA GLY A 23 0.91 -16.15 10.15
C GLY A 23 2.36 -15.88 9.69
N ASP A 24 3.35 -16.53 10.31
CA ASP A 24 4.76 -16.35 9.99
C ASP A 24 5.16 -17.04 8.68
N GLU A 25 4.57 -18.19 8.34
CA GLU A 25 4.75 -18.82 7.02
C GLU A 25 4.21 -17.92 5.90
N LEU A 26 3.10 -17.24 6.16
CA LEU A 26 2.52 -16.30 5.21
C LEU A 26 3.39 -15.05 5.03
N ALA A 27 3.99 -14.57 6.12
CA ALA A 27 4.95 -13.47 6.06
C ALA A 27 6.21 -13.85 5.27
N ALA A 28 6.67 -15.09 5.39
CA ALA A 28 7.82 -15.62 4.64
C ALA A 28 7.55 -15.74 3.13
N LEU A 29 6.29 -15.99 2.73
CA LEU A 29 5.87 -16.01 1.33
C LEU A 29 5.71 -14.60 0.72
N TRP A 30 5.68 -13.56 1.55
CA TRP A 30 5.53 -12.20 1.08
C TRP A 30 6.85 -11.69 0.49
N ARG A 31 6.87 -11.50 -0.83
CA ARG A 31 7.96 -10.81 -1.54
C ARG A 31 7.50 -9.46 -2.07
N ALA A 32 8.17 -8.40 -1.66
CA ALA A 32 7.99 -7.09 -2.24
C ALA A 32 8.50 -7.10 -3.70
N GLU A 33 7.58 -6.99 -4.66
CA GLU A 33 7.93 -6.98 -6.09
C GLU A 33 8.72 -5.73 -6.48
N ARG A 34 8.38 -4.57 -5.90
CA ARG A 34 9.11 -3.31 -6.11
C ARG A 34 9.12 -2.46 -4.85
N ARG A 35 10.27 -1.86 -4.59
CA ARG A 35 10.45 -0.84 -3.54
C ARG A 35 10.66 0.51 -4.22
N PHE A 36 9.76 1.44 -3.95
CA PHE A 36 9.93 2.82 -4.37
C PHE A 36 10.68 3.57 -3.26
N VAL A 37 11.69 4.33 -3.66
CA VAL A 37 12.46 5.20 -2.77
C VAL A 37 12.17 6.66 -3.12
N PRO A 38 12.23 7.59 -2.15
CA PRO A 38 12.03 9.01 -2.44
C PRO A 38 13.13 9.50 -3.38
N THR A 39 12.77 9.81 -4.62
CA THR A 39 13.69 10.38 -5.62
C THR A 39 13.53 11.89 -5.73
N LEU A 40 12.43 12.44 -5.23
CA LEU A 40 12.17 13.88 -5.23
C LEU A 40 12.78 14.55 -4.01
N GLY A 41 13.51 15.64 -4.22
CA GLY A 41 14.03 16.48 -3.14
C GLY A 41 12.92 17.00 -2.24
N ARG A 42 13.21 17.11 -0.94
CA ARG A 42 12.23 17.50 0.10
C ARG A 42 11.59 18.85 -0.19
N ASP A 43 12.38 19.82 -0.64
CA ASP A 43 11.91 21.16 -0.95
C ASP A 43 10.91 21.14 -2.10
N ARG A 44 11.25 20.42 -3.19
CA ARG A 44 10.37 20.27 -4.34
C ARG A 44 9.10 19.49 -4.01
N ALA A 45 9.18 18.49 -3.14
CA ALA A 45 8.02 17.78 -2.63
C ALA A 45 7.09 18.72 -1.82
N GLY A 46 7.68 19.60 -1.01
CA GLY A 46 6.96 20.61 -0.22
C GLY A 46 6.22 21.62 -1.10
N GLU A 47 6.86 22.14 -2.15
CA GLU A 47 6.23 23.04 -3.12
C GLU A 47 5.02 22.40 -3.80
N LEU A 48 5.15 21.16 -4.25
CA LEU A 48 4.06 20.41 -4.89
C LEU A 48 2.91 20.15 -3.92
N MET A 49 3.22 19.83 -2.66
CA MET A 49 2.22 19.62 -1.62
C MET A 49 1.45 20.92 -1.33
N ALA A 50 2.14 22.05 -1.20
CA ALA A 50 1.49 23.35 -0.98
C ALA A 50 0.55 23.73 -2.13
N GLY A 51 0.94 23.45 -3.38
CA GLY A 51 0.10 23.64 -4.55
C GLY A 51 -1.14 22.73 -4.54
N TRP A 52 -0.97 21.46 -4.18
CA TRP A 52 -2.08 20.52 -4.01
C TRP A 52 -3.07 20.99 -2.93
N GLU A 53 -2.57 21.40 -1.76
CA GLU A 53 -3.42 21.89 -0.67
C GLU A 53 -4.19 23.15 -1.07
N HIS A 54 -3.56 24.06 -1.84
CA HIS A 54 -4.25 25.22 -2.38
C HIS A 54 -5.39 24.81 -3.31
N ALA A 55 -5.14 23.88 -4.23
CA ALA A 55 -6.16 23.37 -5.14
C ALA A 55 -7.30 22.65 -4.40
N VAL A 56 -6.99 21.85 -3.37
CA VAL A 56 -8.00 21.20 -2.53
C VAL A 56 -8.86 22.24 -1.82
N ARG A 57 -8.26 23.28 -1.22
CA ARG A 57 -9.03 24.35 -0.57
C ARG A 57 -9.98 25.05 -1.55
N GLN A 58 -9.58 25.27 -2.80
CA GLN A 58 -10.45 25.84 -3.83
C GLN A 58 -11.59 24.89 -4.22
N ALA A 59 -11.31 23.59 -4.29
CA ALA A 59 -12.31 22.58 -4.64
C ALA A 59 -13.30 22.27 -3.51
N THR A 60 -12.90 22.51 -2.25
CA THR A 60 -13.74 22.24 -1.06
C THR A 60 -14.34 23.50 -0.44
N ALA A 61 -13.96 24.70 -0.90
CA ALA A 61 -14.63 25.94 -0.52
C ALA A 61 -16.02 25.96 -1.16
N ALA A 62 -17.05 25.86 -0.32
CA ALA A 62 -18.46 25.88 -0.69
C ALA A 62 -18.89 27.24 -1.28
#